data_AF-A0A9R0YG20-F1
#
_entry.id   AF-A0A9R0YG20-F1
#
_cell.length_a   1.000
_cell.length_b   1.000
_cell.length_c   1.000
_cell.angle_alpha   90.00
_cell.angle_beta   90.00
_cell.angle_gamma   90.00
#
_symmetry.space_group_name_H-M   'P 1'
#
loop_
_entity.id
_entity.type
_entity.pdbx_description
1 polymer ?
#
loop_
_entity_poly.entity_id
_entity_poly.type
_entity_poly.pdbx_seq_one_letter_code
_entity_poly.pdbx_strand_id
1 'polypeptide(L)'
;MAAPTRVRGAVLRPAGDIRHFQVVLIGTHKEQHKPGIACVYSSETKEWGNLVSTPLPPENSIYSFRTIVYRGMACVLVGNCLYWLLSERSALILEFDLDMQRLAVIHAPVDIGANSNCHFSVMRAEGGGLGFLFLSDFNAQIWSRKKDCDAAVSWVLRRTVQLDKLLPLKQGMGVVPLILLLLGLAEDNNVLFLMADAGIFMVQLESLQFKRLSKISFWRHLHPFETVYTAVNTMELIFLHNT
;
A
#
# COMPACT_ATOMS: atom_id res chain seq x y z
N MET A 1 27.38 -0.32 -10.43
CA MET A 1 26.00 0.21 -10.50
C MET A 1 25.88 1.32 -9.46
N ALA A 2 25.26 2.46 -9.77
CA ALA A 2 25.07 3.53 -8.77
C ALA A 2 24.08 3.07 -7.68
N ALA A 3 24.21 3.58 -6.46
CA ALA A 3 23.28 3.25 -5.38
C ALA A 3 21.85 3.79 -5.68
N PRO A 4 20.79 3.04 -5.33
CA PRO A 4 19.42 3.49 -5.51
C PRO A 4 19.13 4.72 -4.65
N THR A 5 18.35 5.66 -5.19
CA THR A 5 18.02 6.91 -4.47
C THR A 5 16.93 6.71 -3.43
N ARG A 6 16.10 5.68 -3.59
CA ARG A 6 15.12 5.24 -2.60
C ARG A 6 15.16 3.74 -2.45
N VAL A 7 15.14 3.29 -1.20
CA VAL A 7 15.09 1.87 -0.84
C VAL A 7 13.91 1.63 0.09
N ARG A 8 13.24 0.50 -0.12
CA ARG A 8 12.28 -0.10 0.83
C ARG A 8 12.64 -1.55 1.01
N GLY A 9 12.19 -2.11 2.13
CA GLY A 9 12.38 -3.52 2.40
C GLY A 9 11.18 -4.15 3.07
N ALA A 10 11.10 -5.46 2.97
CA ALA A 10 10.20 -6.33 3.70
C ALA A 10 11.04 -7.41 4.39
N VAL A 11 10.66 -7.79 5.61
CA VAL A 11 11.26 -8.93 6.31
C VAL A 11 10.25 -10.07 6.27
N LEU A 12 10.69 -11.21 5.78
CA LEU A 12 9.89 -12.43 5.69
C LEU A 12 10.46 -13.46 6.65
N ARG A 13 9.57 -14.21 7.30
CA ARG A 13 9.93 -15.40 8.07
C ARG A 13 9.11 -16.57 7.57
N PRO A 14 9.74 -17.73 7.30
CA PRO A 14 9.01 -18.96 7.04
C PRO A 14 8.09 -19.28 8.22
N ALA A 15 6.90 -19.82 7.94
CA ALA A 15 5.98 -20.22 8.98
C ALA A 15 6.61 -21.29 9.87
N GLY A 16 6.63 -21.05 11.19
CA GLY A 16 7.22 -21.98 12.17
C GLY A 16 8.74 -21.86 12.36
N ASP A 17 9.43 -21.02 11.57
CA ASP A 17 10.85 -20.75 11.75
C ASP A 17 11.05 -19.40 12.46
N ILE A 18 11.56 -19.48 13.70
CA ILE A 18 11.89 -18.31 14.52
C ILE A 18 13.36 -17.90 14.40
N ARG A 19 14.19 -18.70 13.73
CA ARG A 19 15.65 -18.54 13.65
C ARG A 19 16.06 -17.89 12.35
N HIS A 20 15.41 -18.23 11.23
CA HIS A 20 15.75 -17.70 9.92
C HIS A 20 14.71 -16.72 9.40
N PHE A 21 15.22 -15.68 8.75
CA PHE A 21 14.46 -14.68 8.03
C PHE A 21 15.14 -14.35 6.70
N GLN A 22 14.33 -13.81 5.79
CA GLN A 22 14.79 -13.20 4.56
C GLN A 22 14.47 -11.71 4.59
N VAL A 23 15.32 -10.90 3.95
CA VAL A 23 15.05 -9.47 3.75
C VAL A 23 15.01 -9.21 2.26
N VAL A 24 13.86 -8.80 1.76
CA VAL A 24 13.72 -8.33 0.37
C VAL A 24 13.93 -6.84 0.38
N LEU A 25 14.92 -6.35 -0.36
CA LEU A 25 15.11 -4.93 -0.61
C LEU A 25 14.72 -4.60 -2.04
N ILE A 26 14.01 -3.49 -2.20
CA ILE A 26 13.72 -2.89 -3.49
C ILE A 26 14.32 -1.49 -3.56
N GLY A 27 14.93 -1.17 -4.68
CA GLY A 27 15.59 0.10 -4.96
C GLY A 27 15.00 0.77 -6.19
N THR A 28 14.79 2.07 -6.12
CA THR A 28 14.44 2.91 -7.28
C THR A 28 15.33 4.14 -7.32
N HIS A 29 15.57 4.65 -8.52
CA HIS A 29 16.39 5.82 -8.74
C HIS A 29 15.52 7.05 -9.02
N LYS A 30 16.03 8.22 -8.61
CA LYS A 30 15.43 9.51 -8.96
C LYS A 30 15.59 9.85 -10.44
N GLU A 31 16.61 9.31 -11.10
CA GLU A 31 16.84 9.50 -12.54
C GLU A 31 15.80 8.72 -13.34
N GLN A 32 15.25 9.37 -14.37
CA GLN A 32 14.35 8.72 -15.32
C GLN A 32 15.06 7.57 -16.04
N HIS A 33 14.29 6.60 -16.52
CA HIS A 33 14.75 5.43 -17.28
C HIS A 33 15.69 4.47 -16.55
N LYS A 34 16.01 4.72 -15.27
CA LYS A 34 16.67 3.73 -14.43
C LYS A 34 15.68 2.64 -14.03
N PRO A 35 16.09 1.36 -14.07
CA PRO A 35 15.22 0.28 -13.68
C PRO A 35 14.96 0.30 -12.17
N GLY A 36 13.83 -0.28 -11.77
CA GLY A 36 13.65 -0.74 -10.41
C GLY A 36 14.54 -1.96 -10.20
N ILE A 37 15.17 -2.07 -9.04
CA ILE A 37 16.04 -3.17 -8.68
C ILE A 37 15.54 -3.86 -7.41
N ALA A 38 15.81 -5.14 -7.27
CA ALA A 38 15.53 -5.89 -6.05
C ALA A 38 16.64 -6.89 -5.75
N CYS A 39 16.87 -7.13 -4.47
CA CYS A 39 17.75 -8.19 -3.99
C CYS A 39 17.19 -8.80 -2.71
N VAL A 40 17.54 -10.06 -2.46
CA VAL A 40 17.09 -10.80 -1.28
C VAL A 40 18.29 -11.19 -0.45
N TYR A 41 18.27 -10.86 0.83
CA TYR A 41 19.19 -11.40 1.81
C TYR A 41 18.59 -12.64 2.47
N SER A 42 19.40 -13.68 2.65
CA SER A 42 19.04 -14.84 3.48
C SER A 42 19.90 -14.87 4.73
N SER A 43 19.27 -14.92 5.91
CA SER A 43 19.98 -15.11 7.17
C SER A 43 20.58 -16.51 7.33
N GLU A 44 20.09 -17.50 6.58
CA GLU A 44 20.59 -18.88 6.62
C GLU A 44 21.96 -18.97 5.93
N THR A 45 22.06 -18.46 4.71
CA THR A 45 23.32 -18.42 3.96
C THR A 45 24.20 -17.23 4.35
N LYS A 46 23.60 -16.22 5.00
CA LYS A 46 24.21 -14.91 5.33
C LYS A 46 24.67 -14.13 4.11
N GLU A 47 24.03 -14.37 2.97
CA GLU A 47 24.40 -13.78 1.69
C GLU A 47 23.24 -13.02 1.06
N TRP A 48 23.60 -12.03 0.24
CA TRP A 48 22.67 -11.41 -0.70
C TRP A 48 22.63 -12.26 -1.97
N GLY A 49 21.42 -12.55 -2.42
CA GLY A 49 21.18 -13.18 -3.71
C GLY A 49 21.43 -12.22 -4.89
N ASN A 50 21.13 -12.72 -6.07
CA ASN A 50 21.33 -11.97 -7.31
C ASN A 50 20.48 -10.70 -7.35
N LEU A 51 21.05 -9.65 -7.92
CA LEU A 51 20.31 -8.43 -8.20
C LEU A 51 19.42 -8.64 -9.42
N VAL A 52 18.13 -8.43 -9.26
CA VAL A 52 17.16 -8.46 -10.36
C VAL A 52 16.64 -7.06 -10.64
N SER A 53 16.17 -6.83 -11.87
CA SER A 53 15.75 -5.51 -12.30
C SER A 53 14.59 -5.58 -13.29
N THR A 54 13.78 -4.52 -13.31
CA THR A 54 12.71 -4.33 -14.29
C THR A 54 12.75 -2.89 -14.80
N PRO A 55 12.52 -2.66 -16.11
CA PRO A 55 12.31 -1.31 -16.60
C PRO A 55 11.10 -0.69 -15.90
N LEU A 56 11.21 0.59 -15.54
CA LEU A 56 10.08 1.38 -15.07
C LEU A 56 9.52 2.15 -16.25
N PRO A 57 8.18 2.23 -16.40
CA PRO A 57 7.58 2.97 -17.49
C PRO A 57 8.01 4.45 -17.42
N PRO A 58 8.17 5.11 -18.58
CA PRO A 58 8.48 6.53 -18.64
C PRO A 58 7.43 7.36 -17.91
N GLU A 59 7.86 8.53 -17.46
CA GLU A 59 7.01 9.50 -16.78
C GLU A 59 6.04 10.12 -17.79
N ASN A 60 4.78 9.67 -17.78
CA ASN A 60 3.75 10.16 -18.72
C ASN A 60 2.95 11.36 -18.16
N SER A 61 3.26 11.85 -16.96
CA SER A 61 2.48 12.92 -16.31
C SER A 61 3.05 14.31 -16.62
N ILE A 62 2.16 15.23 -17.04
CA ILE A 62 2.44 16.68 -17.25
C ILE A 62 3.01 17.36 -15.98
N TYR A 63 2.84 16.75 -14.80
CA TYR A 63 3.17 17.33 -13.49
C TYR A 63 4.51 16.88 -12.89
N SER A 64 5.32 16.14 -13.66
CA SER A 64 6.62 15.63 -13.25
C SER A 64 6.63 14.85 -11.91
N PHE A 65 5.80 13.81 -11.77
CA PHE A 65 5.91 12.88 -10.65
C PHE A 65 6.77 11.65 -10.99
N ARG A 66 7.89 11.51 -10.26
CA ARG A 66 8.85 10.42 -10.45
C ARG A 66 8.27 9.06 -10.05
N THR A 67 8.52 8.02 -10.85
CA THR A 67 8.19 6.62 -10.55
C THR A 67 9.22 6.05 -9.56
N ILE A 68 9.00 6.30 -8.28
CA ILE A 68 9.86 5.87 -7.17
C ILE A 68 9.02 5.22 -6.08
N VAL A 69 9.56 4.21 -5.42
CA VAL A 69 8.82 3.49 -4.37
C VAL A 69 8.27 4.47 -3.33
N TYR A 70 6.98 4.31 -3.05
CA TYR A 70 6.23 5.13 -2.12
C TYR A 70 6.53 4.74 -0.67
N ARG A 71 6.63 5.75 0.21
CA ARG A 71 6.96 5.55 1.64
C ARG A 71 5.75 5.53 2.57
N GLY A 72 4.62 6.12 2.17
CA GLY A 72 3.46 6.31 3.04
C GLY A 72 2.68 5.03 3.32
N MET A 73 2.75 4.04 2.43
CA MET A 73 2.08 2.73 2.61
C MET A 73 3.08 1.59 2.80
N ALA A 74 2.67 0.58 3.54
CA ALA A 74 3.43 -0.66 3.71
C ALA A 74 3.39 -1.53 2.43
N CYS A 75 4.22 -2.57 2.39
CA CYS A 75 4.18 -3.56 1.33
C CYS A 75 3.23 -4.69 1.69
N VAL A 76 2.47 -5.17 0.71
CA VAL A 76 1.51 -6.27 0.94
C VAL A 76 2.09 -7.57 0.43
N LEU A 77 2.01 -8.63 1.22
CA LEU A 77 2.33 -10.00 0.81
C LEU A 77 1.07 -10.75 0.36
N VAL A 78 0.99 -11.13 -0.90
CA VAL A 78 -0.14 -11.92 -1.44
C VAL A 78 0.37 -13.18 -2.10
N GLY A 79 -0.05 -14.33 -1.58
CA GLY A 79 0.56 -15.61 -1.95
C GLY A 79 2.06 -15.55 -1.69
N ASN A 80 2.86 -15.73 -2.73
CA ASN A 80 4.31 -15.67 -2.66
C ASN A 80 4.92 -14.45 -3.36
N CYS A 81 4.14 -13.37 -3.49
CA CYS A 81 4.61 -12.13 -4.10
C CYS A 81 4.44 -10.95 -3.14
N LEU A 82 5.43 -10.06 -3.12
CA LEU A 82 5.38 -8.79 -2.42
C LEU A 82 5.03 -7.65 -3.37
N TYR A 83 4.22 -6.71 -2.89
CA TYR A 83 3.71 -5.61 -3.69
C TYR A 83 3.96 -4.25 -3.03
N TRP A 84 4.47 -3.28 -3.81
CA TRP A 84 4.70 -1.89 -3.37
C TRP A 84 4.13 -0.90 -4.37
N LEU A 85 3.67 0.26 -3.90
CA LEU A 85 3.31 1.38 -4.77
C LEU A 85 4.57 2.13 -5.26
N LEU A 86 4.55 2.55 -6.53
CA LEU A 86 5.67 3.22 -7.21
C LEU A 86 5.53 4.75 -7.34
N SER A 87 4.58 5.38 -6.66
CA SER A 87 4.50 6.83 -6.38
C SER A 87 3.21 7.13 -5.59
N GLU A 88 3.06 8.37 -5.11
CA GLU A 88 1.77 8.88 -4.60
C GLU A 88 0.78 9.25 -5.70
N ARG A 89 1.26 9.40 -6.94
CA ARG A 89 0.45 9.91 -8.06
C ARG A 89 0.61 9.09 -9.34
N SER A 90 1.30 7.95 -9.26
CA SER A 90 1.34 6.97 -10.34
C SER A 90 0.65 5.71 -9.86
N ALA A 91 -0.31 5.25 -10.67
CA ALA A 91 -1.10 4.06 -10.40
C ALA A 91 -0.30 2.80 -10.80
N LEU A 92 0.93 2.70 -10.30
CA LEU A 92 1.89 1.66 -10.65
C LEU A 92 2.26 0.88 -9.40
N ILE A 93 2.26 -0.45 -9.53
CA ILE A 93 2.57 -1.39 -8.47
C ILE A 93 3.81 -2.18 -8.90
N LEU A 94 4.81 -2.25 -8.03
CA LEU A 94 5.96 -3.14 -8.17
C LEU A 94 5.62 -4.48 -7.55
N GLU A 95 5.75 -5.55 -8.31
CA GLU A 95 5.58 -6.95 -7.88
C GLU A 95 6.95 -7.60 -7.81
N PHE A 96 7.27 -8.22 -6.67
CA PHE A 96 8.40 -9.11 -6.52
C PHE A 96 7.92 -10.52 -6.22
N ASP A 97 8.16 -11.42 -7.16
CA ASP A 97 7.88 -12.85 -7.03
C ASP A 97 9.02 -13.52 -6.26
N LEU A 98 8.71 -14.13 -5.12
CA LEU A 98 9.71 -14.73 -4.23
C LEU A 98 10.26 -16.06 -4.78
N ASP A 99 9.44 -16.85 -5.49
CA ASP A 99 9.85 -18.15 -6.05
C ASP A 99 10.78 -17.96 -7.25
N MET A 100 10.35 -17.12 -8.20
CA MET A 100 11.11 -16.86 -9.42
C MET A 100 12.19 -15.78 -9.22
N GLN A 101 12.20 -15.12 -8.07
CA GLN A 101 12.99 -13.91 -7.81
C GLN A 101 12.87 -12.88 -8.93
N ARG A 102 11.65 -12.64 -9.40
CA ARG A 102 11.37 -11.79 -10.56
C ARG A 102 10.74 -10.48 -10.12
N LEU A 103 11.19 -9.38 -10.73
CA LEU A 103 10.60 -8.07 -10.54
C LEU A 103 9.73 -7.72 -11.75
N ALA A 104 8.53 -7.20 -11.51
CA ALA A 104 7.60 -6.77 -12.55
C ALA A 104 6.84 -5.50 -12.14
N VAL A 105 6.29 -4.80 -13.13
CA VAL A 105 5.42 -3.64 -12.92
C VAL A 105 4.00 -3.98 -13.36
N ILE A 106 3.03 -3.62 -12.53
CA ILE A 106 1.60 -3.81 -12.78
C ILE A 106 0.94 -2.43 -12.80
N HIS A 107 0.04 -2.24 -13.76
CA HIS A 107 -0.84 -1.07 -13.77
C HIS A 107 -2.03 -1.30 -12.83
N ALA A 108 -2.31 -0.32 -11.98
CA ALA A 108 -3.49 -0.28 -11.14
C ALA A 108 -4.78 -0.11 -11.98
N PRO A 109 -5.96 -0.42 -11.43
CA PRO A 109 -7.23 -0.37 -12.17
C PRO A 109 -7.72 1.02 -12.57
N VAL A 110 -7.14 2.07 -12.00
CA VAL A 110 -7.67 3.43 -12.08
C VAL A 110 -6.61 4.37 -12.64
N ASP A 111 -7.01 5.21 -13.59
CA ASP A 111 -6.17 6.31 -14.05
C ASP A 111 -6.22 7.45 -13.02
N ILE A 112 -5.07 7.72 -12.42
CA ILE A 112 -4.89 8.75 -11.42
C ILE A 112 -4.52 10.01 -12.19
N GLY A 113 -5.52 10.63 -12.81
CA GLY A 113 -5.36 11.91 -13.49
C GLY A 113 -4.92 13.02 -12.53
N ALA A 114 -5.04 14.29 -12.95
CA ALA A 114 -4.63 15.46 -12.16
C ALA A 114 -5.39 15.66 -10.82
N ASN A 115 -6.27 14.73 -10.43
CA ASN A 115 -7.16 14.88 -9.29
C ASN A 115 -6.37 14.88 -7.97
N SER A 116 -6.38 16.01 -7.27
CA SER A 116 -5.54 16.25 -6.09
C SER A 116 -6.03 15.57 -4.81
N ASN A 117 -7.27 15.05 -4.80
CA ASN A 117 -7.94 14.53 -3.61
C ASN A 117 -8.26 13.02 -3.72
N CYS A 118 -7.30 12.23 -4.18
CA CYS A 118 -7.43 10.78 -4.20
C CYS A 118 -6.27 10.09 -3.47
N HIS A 119 -6.58 8.97 -2.83
CA HIS A 119 -5.62 8.11 -2.15
C HIS A 119 -5.80 6.68 -2.63
N PHE A 120 -4.74 5.88 -2.53
CA PHE A 120 -4.80 4.49 -2.92
C PHE A 120 -3.78 3.65 -2.17
N SER A 121 -4.06 2.36 -2.06
CA SER A 121 -3.18 1.38 -1.46
C SER A 121 -3.32 0.04 -2.16
N VAL A 122 -2.25 -0.74 -2.16
CA VAL A 122 -2.35 -2.17 -2.39
C VAL A 122 -2.97 -2.80 -1.14
N MET A 123 -3.72 -3.89 -1.29
CA MET A 123 -4.34 -4.62 -0.19
C MET A 123 -4.49 -6.11 -0.53
N ARG A 124 -4.89 -6.93 0.46
CA ARG A 124 -5.36 -8.29 0.19
C ARG A 124 -6.83 -8.25 -0.20
N ALA A 125 -7.15 -8.76 -1.38
CA ALA A 125 -8.54 -8.94 -1.78
C ALA A 125 -9.17 -10.12 -1.02
N GLU A 126 -10.50 -10.08 -0.89
CA GLU A 126 -11.28 -11.25 -0.48
C GLU A 126 -10.91 -12.47 -1.35
N GLY A 127 -10.71 -13.62 -0.71
CA GLY A 127 -10.21 -14.83 -1.37
C GLY A 127 -8.68 -14.90 -1.51
N GLY A 128 -7.93 -14.01 -0.86
CA GLY A 128 -6.47 -14.10 -0.75
C GLY A 128 -5.69 -13.65 -1.99
N GLY A 129 -6.36 -12.98 -2.93
CA GLY A 129 -5.77 -12.42 -4.15
C GLY A 129 -5.24 -11.01 -3.97
N LEU A 130 -4.63 -10.46 -5.03
CA LEU A 130 -4.13 -9.09 -5.03
C LEU A 130 -5.31 -8.13 -5.11
N GLY A 131 -5.39 -7.20 -4.16
CA GLY A 131 -6.40 -6.16 -4.10
C GLY A 131 -5.82 -4.76 -4.30
N PHE A 132 -6.70 -3.84 -4.67
CA PHE A 132 -6.37 -2.42 -4.77
C PHE A 132 -7.50 -1.58 -4.20
N LEU A 133 -7.15 -0.67 -3.31
CA LEU A 133 -8.03 0.33 -2.75
C LEU A 133 -7.82 1.64 -3.50
N PHE A 134 -8.91 2.22 -4.01
CA PHE A 134 -8.94 3.59 -4.52
C PHE A 134 -9.95 4.41 -3.74
N LEU A 135 -9.50 5.47 -3.10
CA LEU A 135 -10.31 6.42 -2.35
C LEU A 135 -10.34 7.74 -3.11
N SER A 136 -11.52 8.17 -3.53
CA SER A 136 -11.75 9.51 -4.08
C SER A 136 -12.89 10.16 -3.33
N ASP A 137 -12.61 11.32 -2.74
CA ASP A 137 -13.53 12.03 -1.84
C ASP A 137 -14.00 11.11 -0.71
N PHE A 138 -15.25 10.62 -0.75
CA PHE A 138 -15.82 9.71 0.25
C PHE A 138 -16.07 8.29 -0.28
N ASN A 139 -15.68 8.01 -1.52
CA ASN A 139 -15.92 6.73 -2.15
C ASN A 139 -14.66 5.86 -2.09
N ALA A 140 -14.71 4.80 -1.29
CA ALA A 140 -13.70 3.75 -1.28
C ALA A 140 -14.09 2.63 -2.24
N GLN A 141 -13.37 2.50 -3.34
CA GLN A 141 -13.50 1.42 -4.30
C GLN A 141 -12.48 0.31 -4.01
N ILE A 142 -12.96 -0.93 -3.94
CA ILE A 142 -12.16 -2.12 -3.70
C ILE A 142 -12.14 -2.95 -4.97
N TRP A 143 -10.95 -3.20 -5.49
CA TRP A 143 -10.70 -3.96 -6.70
C TRP A 143 -9.94 -5.24 -6.37
N SER A 144 -10.16 -6.29 -7.14
CA SER A 144 -9.36 -7.51 -7.09
C SER A 144 -8.76 -7.82 -8.45
N ARG A 145 -7.53 -8.32 -8.49
CA ARG A 145 -6.89 -8.81 -9.70
C ARG A 145 -7.21 -10.29 -9.92
N LYS A 146 -7.64 -10.65 -11.14
CA LYS A 146 -7.77 -12.07 -11.55
C LYS A 146 -6.39 -12.66 -11.88
N LYS A 147 -6.15 -13.92 -11.50
CA LYS A 147 -4.90 -14.64 -11.76
C LYS A 147 -4.82 -15.23 -13.19
N ASP A 148 -5.95 -15.61 -13.80
CA ASP A 148 -5.95 -16.55 -14.93
C ASP A 148 -6.44 -15.97 -16.28
N CYS A 149 -5.85 -14.89 -16.78
CA CYS A 149 -6.05 -14.52 -18.18
C CYS A 149 -4.75 -14.01 -18.82
N ASP A 150 -4.19 -14.81 -19.72
CA ASP A 150 -3.21 -14.38 -20.71
C ASP A 150 -3.80 -13.25 -21.56
N ALA A 151 -3.02 -12.18 -21.73
CA ALA A 151 -3.31 -10.94 -22.43
C ALA A 151 -4.37 -10.03 -21.76
N ALA A 152 -3.86 -8.96 -21.14
CA ALA A 152 -4.59 -7.89 -20.44
C ALA A 152 -5.29 -8.30 -19.13
N VAL A 153 -4.47 -8.36 -18.07
CA VAL A 153 -4.84 -8.38 -16.65
C VAL A 153 -6.07 -7.51 -16.39
N SER A 154 -7.25 -8.11 -16.16
CA SER A 154 -8.47 -7.37 -15.82
C SER A 154 -8.66 -7.31 -14.31
N TRP A 155 -8.44 -6.13 -13.76
CA TRP A 155 -8.96 -5.80 -12.44
C TRP A 155 -10.48 -5.81 -12.47
N VAL A 156 -11.10 -6.28 -11.39
CA VAL A 156 -12.56 -6.28 -11.23
C VAL A 156 -12.92 -5.46 -10.00
N LEU A 157 -13.78 -4.46 -10.19
CA LEU A 157 -14.39 -3.73 -9.08
C LEU A 157 -15.29 -4.69 -8.30
N ARG A 158 -14.97 -4.90 -7.03
CA ARG A 158 -15.73 -5.80 -6.15
C ARG A 158 -16.75 -5.05 -5.33
N ARG A 159 -16.36 -3.89 -4.81
CA ARG A 159 -17.18 -3.15 -3.87
C ARG A 159 -16.89 -1.65 -3.95
N THR A 160 -17.91 -0.86 -3.68
CA THR A 160 -17.78 0.57 -3.41
C THR A 160 -18.45 0.89 -2.08
N VAL A 161 -17.74 1.61 -1.22
CA VAL A 161 -18.22 2.01 0.11
C VAL A 161 -18.30 3.54 0.15
N GLN A 162 -19.47 4.05 0.48
CA GLN A 162 -19.74 5.48 0.69
C GLN A 162 -19.46 5.83 2.14
N LEU A 163 -18.26 6.33 2.41
CA LEU A 163 -17.75 6.59 3.76
C LEU A 163 -18.45 7.76 4.44
N ASP A 164 -19.02 8.69 3.69
CA ASP A 164 -19.85 9.80 4.18
C ASP A 164 -21.19 9.33 4.76
N LYS A 165 -21.73 8.22 4.24
CA LYS A 165 -22.94 7.57 4.79
C LYS A 165 -22.63 6.67 5.98
N LEU A 166 -21.40 6.19 6.07
CA LEU A 166 -20.97 5.30 7.14
C LEU A 166 -20.48 6.06 8.37
N LEU A 167 -19.63 7.06 8.16
CA LEU A 167 -18.97 7.81 9.21
C LEU A 167 -19.86 8.98 9.63
N PRO A 168 -19.84 9.38 10.93
CA PRO A 168 -20.59 10.52 11.43
C PRO A 168 -19.88 11.83 11.04
N LEU A 169 -19.69 12.05 9.74
CA LEU A 169 -19.12 13.26 9.19
C LEU A 169 -20.22 14.32 9.20
N LYS A 170 -20.00 15.40 9.95
CA LYS A 170 -20.89 16.56 9.84
C LYS A 170 -20.62 17.18 8.48
N GLN A 171 -21.62 17.22 7.62
CA GLN A 171 -21.58 18.09 6.44
C GLN A 171 -21.47 19.52 6.97
N GLY A 172 -20.29 20.13 6.83
CA GLY A 172 -20.05 21.48 7.30
C GLY A 172 -20.98 22.45 6.57
N MET A 173 -21.67 23.32 7.31
CA MET A 173 -22.44 24.46 6.78
C MET A 173 -21.53 25.57 6.19
N GLY A 174 -20.33 25.25 5.70
CA GLY A 174 -19.29 26.22 5.36
C GLY A 174 -18.49 25.89 4.10
N VAL A 175 -17.82 26.91 3.59
CA VAL A 175 -17.16 27.03 2.27
C VAL A 175 -15.93 26.11 2.08
N VAL A 176 -15.52 25.33 3.10
CA VAL A 176 -14.35 24.44 3.02
C VAL A 176 -14.80 23.01 2.68
N PRO A 177 -14.27 22.38 1.62
CA PRO A 177 -14.58 21.00 1.28
C PRO A 177 -14.18 20.07 2.43
N LEU A 178 -15.05 19.13 2.79
CA LEU A 178 -14.72 18.06 3.72
C LEU A 178 -13.59 17.21 3.10
N ILE A 179 -12.45 17.10 3.78
CA ILE A 179 -11.29 16.33 3.31
C ILE A 179 -11.26 14.98 4.03
N LEU A 180 -11.00 13.91 3.27
CA LEU A 180 -10.82 12.57 3.81
C LEU A 180 -9.46 12.02 3.35
N LEU A 181 -8.52 11.88 4.28
CA LEU A 181 -7.17 11.39 3.99
C LEU A 181 -7.02 9.93 4.42
N LEU A 182 -6.43 9.10 3.56
CA LEU A 182 -5.99 7.76 3.94
C LEU A 182 -4.64 7.85 4.65
N LEU A 183 -4.63 7.56 5.95
CA LEU A 183 -3.41 7.58 6.77
C LEU A 183 -2.65 6.26 6.69
N GLY A 184 -3.37 5.15 6.49
CA GLY A 184 -2.79 3.81 6.40
C GLY A 184 -3.84 2.73 6.21
N LEU A 185 -3.38 1.53 5.89
CA LEU A 185 -4.18 0.32 5.77
C LEU A 185 -3.48 -0.78 6.57
N ALA A 186 -4.20 -1.43 7.49
CA ALA A 186 -3.75 -2.69 8.07
C ALA A 186 -4.08 -3.82 7.09
N GLU A 187 -3.04 -4.40 6.51
CA GLU A 187 -3.13 -5.29 5.35
C GLU A 187 -3.63 -6.71 5.64
N ASP A 188 -3.53 -7.16 6.90
CA ASP A 188 -3.98 -8.49 7.31
C ASP A 188 -5.51 -8.51 7.52
N ASN A 189 -6.07 -7.42 8.07
CA ASN A 189 -7.48 -7.34 8.46
C ASN A 189 -8.31 -6.34 7.63
N ASN A 190 -7.73 -5.78 6.56
CA ASN A 190 -8.38 -4.82 5.66
C ASN A 190 -9.04 -3.64 6.41
N VAL A 191 -8.31 -3.08 7.37
CA VAL A 191 -8.77 -1.95 8.20
C VAL A 191 -8.14 -0.64 7.71
N LEU A 192 -9.00 0.32 7.37
CA LEU A 192 -8.60 1.67 6.98
C LEU A 192 -8.40 2.57 8.19
N PHE A 193 -7.35 3.39 8.13
CA PHE A 193 -7.15 4.53 9.03
C PHE A 193 -7.37 5.81 8.24
N LEU A 194 -8.42 6.54 8.59
CA LEU A 194 -8.88 7.71 7.86
C LEU A 194 -8.81 8.95 8.75
N MET A 195 -8.34 10.06 8.19
CA MET A 195 -8.49 11.39 8.80
C MET A 195 -9.61 12.13 8.11
N ALA A 196 -10.54 12.66 8.91
CA ALA A 196 -11.48 13.70 8.50
C ALA A 196 -11.42 14.87 9.48
N ASP A 197 -12.14 15.95 9.19
CA ASP A 197 -12.29 17.09 10.13
C ASP A 197 -12.91 16.66 11.46
N ALA A 198 -13.76 15.62 11.43
CA ALA A 198 -14.33 15.02 12.63
C ALA A 198 -13.31 14.18 13.42
N GLY A 199 -12.08 14.01 12.95
CA GLY A 199 -11.02 13.27 13.63
C GLY A 199 -10.59 12.00 12.89
N ILE A 200 -9.98 11.07 13.63
CA ILE A 200 -9.39 9.86 13.07
C ILE A 200 -10.36 8.68 13.26
N PHE A 201 -10.59 7.93 12.18
CA PHE A 201 -11.47 6.78 12.15
C PHE A 201 -10.72 5.53 11.72
N MET A 202 -11.09 4.43 12.36
CA MET A 202 -10.77 3.08 11.94
C MET A 202 -12.00 2.51 11.26
N VAL A 203 -11.89 1.95 10.06
CA VAL A 203 -13.00 1.35 9.31
C VAL A 203 -12.62 -0.03 8.83
N GLN A 204 -13.33 -1.07 9.29
CA GLN A 204 -13.16 -2.43 8.78
C GLN A 204 -13.97 -2.58 7.49
N LEU A 205 -13.29 -2.84 6.37
CA LEU A 205 -13.93 -2.82 5.04
C LEU A 205 -14.99 -3.90 4.83
N GLU A 206 -14.82 -5.07 5.44
CA GLU A 206 -15.73 -6.21 5.27
C GLU A 206 -17.05 -5.98 6.01
N SER A 207 -16.97 -5.76 7.32
CA SER A 207 -18.12 -5.59 8.22
C SER A 207 -18.73 -4.19 8.17
N LEU A 208 -18.02 -3.22 7.55
CA LEU A 208 -18.32 -1.79 7.60
C LEU A 208 -18.44 -1.23 9.01
N GLN A 209 -17.90 -1.90 10.02
CA GLN A 209 -17.84 -1.34 11.36
C GLN A 209 -16.77 -0.26 11.42
N PHE A 210 -17.05 0.81 12.16
CA PHE A 210 -16.08 1.87 12.37
C PHE A 210 -15.90 2.18 13.85
N LYS A 211 -14.71 2.69 14.19
CA LYS A 211 -14.38 3.21 15.52
C LYS A 211 -13.68 4.56 15.37
N ARG A 212 -14.14 5.58 16.07
CA ARG A 212 -13.44 6.86 16.15
C ARG A 212 -12.31 6.75 17.18
N LEU A 213 -11.08 7.00 16.74
CA LEU A 213 -9.87 6.91 17.58
C LEU A 213 -9.55 8.25 18.26
N SER A 214 -9.81 9.36 17.57
CA SER A 214 -9.52 10.71 18.09
C SER A 214 -10.57 11.71 17.60
N LYS A 215 -10.80 12.76 18.40
CA LYS A 215 -11.59 13.93 18.00
C LYS A 215 -10.74 15.05 17.36
N ILE A 216 -9.42 14.93 17.43
CA ILE A 216 -8.46 15.95 17.02
C ILE A 216 -7.68 15.44 15.79
N SER A 217 -7.65 16.24 14.72
CA SER A 217 -7.00 15.94 13.44
C SER A 217 -5.68 16.71 13.27
N PHE A 218 -4.56 16.23 13.84
CA PHE A 218 -3.22 16.82 13.64
C PHE A 218 -2.14 15.85 13.16
N TRP A 219 -2.49 14.70 12.58
CA TRP A 219 -1.54 13.63 12.26
C TRP A 219 -1.36 13.44 10.75
N ARG A 220 -0.13 13.58 10.25
CA ARG A 220 0.14 13.46 8.80
C ARG A 220 0.42 12.02 8.33
N HIS A 221 0.86 11.13 9.23
CA HIS A 221 1.20 9.73 8.88
C HIS A 221 0.83 8.78 10.03
N LEU A 222 0.14 7.67 9.74
CA LEU A 222 -0.02 6.55 10.66
C LEU A 222 0.54 5.27 10.03
N HIS A 223 1.37 4.55 10.80
CA HIS A 223 1.81 3.21 10.45
C HIS A 223 1.11 2.23 11.39
N PRO A 224 -0.04 1.64 11.00
CA PRO A 224 -0.60 0.56 11.78
C PRO A 224 0.39 -0.61 11.76
N PHE A 225 0.78 -1.06 12.95
CA PHE A 225 1.63 -2.24 13.11
C PHE A 225 0.80 -3.32 13.78
N GLU A 226 0.74 -4.50 13.18
CA GLU A 226 0.27 -5.70 13.89
C GLU A 226 1.53 -6.32 14.52
N THR A 227 1.68 -6.14 15.84
CA THR A 227 2.80 -6.75 16.58
C THR A 227 2.62 -8.27 16.63
N VAL A 228 3.75 -8.97 16.52
CA VAL A 228 3.94 -10.43 16.54
C VAL A 228 2.84 -11.18 17.30
N TYR A 229 2.17 -12.09 16.58
CA TYR A 229 1.15 -13.01 17.07
C TYR A 229 1.53 -13.66 18.42
N THR A 230 0.80 -13.31 19.48
CA THR A 230 0.60 -14.17 20.65
C THR A 230 -0.89 -14.28 20.91
N ALA A 231 -1.35 -15.40 21.47
CA ALA A 231 -2.73 -15.88 21.49
C ALA A 231 -3.76 -15.02 22.26
N VAL A 232 -3.48 -13.75 22.50
CA VAL A 232 -4.40 -12.77 23.08
C VAL A 232 -4.30 -11.49 22.24
N ASN A 233 -5.19 -11.35 21.27
CA ASN A 233 -5.23 -10.22 20.35
C ASN A 233 -5.49 -8.90 21.10
N THR A 234 -4.44 -8.13 21.33
CA THR A 234 -4.49 -6.69 21.57
C THR A 234 -3.68 -5.99 20.49
N MET A 235 -4.37 -5.28 19.59
CA MET A 235 -3.71 -4.37 18.64
C MET A 235 -3.16 -3.17 19.42
N GLU A 236 -1.83 -3.04 19.51
CA GLU A 236 -1.18 -1.83 19.98
C GLU A 236 -0.89 -0.90 18.80
N LEU A 237 -1.51 0.29 18.78
CA LEU A 237 -1.10 1.35 17.87
C LEU A 237 0.16 2.03 18.41
N ILE A 238 1.27 1.94 17.67
CA ILE A 238 2.45 2.78 17.90
C ILE A 238 2.28 4.06 17.09
N PHE A 239 2.05 5.18 17.78
CA PHE A 239 2.01 6.50 17.17
C PHE A 239 3.45 7.04 17.07
N LEU A 240 4.03 7.05 15.88
CA LEU A 240 5.32 7.71 15.66
C LEU A 240 5.10 9.20 15.39
N HIS A 241 5.49 10.04 16.36
CA HIS A 241 5.57 11.49 16.22
C HIS A 241 7.00 11.85 15.78
N ASN A 242 7.19 12.32 14.55
CA ASN A 242 8.40 13.05 14.19
C ASN A 242 8.16 14.53 14.49
N THR A 243 8.79 15.02 15.57
CA THR A 243 8.99 16.46 15.85
C THR A 243 9.89 17.10 14.80
#